data_AF-A0A9P4TPE1-F1
#
_entry.id   AF-A0A9P4TPE1-F1
#
_cell.length_a   1.000
_cell.length_b   1.000
_cell.length_c   1.000
_cell.angle_alpha   90.00
_cell.angle_beta   90.00
_cell.angle_gamma   90.00
#
_symmetry.space_group_name_H-M   'P 1'
#
loop_
_entity.id
_entity.type
_entity.pdbx_description
1 polymer ?
#
loop_
_entity_poly.entity_id
_entity_poly.type
_entity_poly.pdbx_seq_one_letter_code
_entity_poly.pdbx_strand_id
1 'polypeptide(L)'
;MSILALSLTNLTSSTHRSTTTSVSAAARATSVPSQWLSQTPSTSTPPPSTSSDRTLLTSNRSTVIRSNITLLGTVFAAAFGMQLAFDTGSDRVWDSMNRGRQWKDIKQRYIEAAEDDE
;
A
#
# COMPACT_ATOMS: atom_id res chain seq x y z
N MET A 1 -17.13 19.79 -44.36
CA MET A 1 -17.85 20.87 -43.66
C MET A 1 -18.71 20.23 -42.58
N SER A 2 -18.59 20.72 -41.33
CA SER A 2 -19.39 20.42 -40.13
C SER A 2 -19.25 18.99 -39.58
N ILE A 3 -18.47 18.69 -38.54
CA ILE A 3 -18.47 19.19 -37.15
C ILE A 3 -19.87 19.21 -36.53
N LEU A 4 -20.19 18.16 -35.76
CA LEU A 4 -21.10 18.27 -34.62
C LEU A 4 -20.48 17.53 -33.44
N ALA A 5 -19.92 18.34 -32.56
CA ALA A 5 -19.51 17.97 -31.23
C ALA A 5 -20.76 17.70 -30.38
N LEU A 6 -20.80 16.56 -29.69
CA LEU A 6 -21.66 16.39 -28.52
C LEU A 6 -20.78 16.38 -27.28
N SER A 7 -20.57 17.58 -26.76
CA SER A 7 -20.12 17.84 -25.40
C SER A 7 -21.27 17.57 -24.44
N LEU A 8 -21.14 16.58 -23.55
CA LEU A 8 -21.79 16.64 -22.24
C LEU A 8 -20.80 16.27 -21.15
N THR A 9 -20.13 17.32 -20.71
CA THR A 9 -19.63 17.54 -19.35
C THR A 9 -20.59 16.97 -18.31
N ASN A 10 -20.14 15.92 -17.58
CA ASN A 10 -20.76 15.58 -16.30
C ASN A 10 -20.29 16.60 -15.26
N LEU A 11 -21.08 17.65 -15.13
CA LEU A 11 -21.03 18.62 -14.05
C LEU A 11 -22.03 18.16 -12.98
N THR A 12 -21.54 17.73 -11.82
CA THR A 12 -22.35 17.77 -10.61
C THR A 12 -21.47 18.14 -9.42
N SER A 13 -21.68 19.37 -8.97
CA SER A 13 -21.16 19.94 -7.74
C SER A 13 -21.68 19.16 -6.53
N SER A 14 -20.83 18.91 -5.54
CA SER A 14 -21.28 18.75 -4.17
C SER A 14 -20.59 19.79 -3.29
N THR A 15 -21.33 20.88 -3.09
CA THR A 15 -21.00 22.03 -2.26
C THR A 15 -21.51 21.81 -0.84
N HIS A 16 -20.61 22.03 0.14
CA HIS A 16 -20.83 22.38 1.56
C HIS A 16 -21.62 21.47 2.50
N ARG A 17 -20.97 21.07 3.61
CA ARG A 17 -21.51 21.31 4.96
C ARG A 17 -20.43 21.34 6.04
N SER A 18 -19.93 22.53 6.35
CA SER A 18 -19.26 22.79 7.64
C SER A 18 -20.32 22.74 8.73
N THR A 19 -20.25 21.74 9.60
CA THR A 19 -21.15 21.65 10.76
C THR A 19 -20.41 22.23 11.96
N THR A 20 -20.49 23.55 12.14
CA THR A 20 -20.10 24.20 13.39
C THR A 20 -21.12 23.80 14.45
N THR A 21 -20.78 22.78 15.24
CA THR A 21 -21.52 22.46 16.46
C THR A 21 -21.02 23.39 17.56
N SER A 22 -21.72 24.49 17.78
CA SER A 22 -21.60 25.32 18.97
C SER A 22 -22.11 24.52 20.17
N VAL A 23 -21.20 23.93 20.94
CA VAL A 23 -21.54 23.35 22.24
C VAL A 23 -21.45 24.48 23.26
N SER A 24 -22.56 25.17 23.48
CA SER A 24 -22.75 25.99 24.69
C SER A 24 -22.85 25.06 25.89
N ALA A 25 -21.70 24.72 26.48
CA ALA A 25 -21.63 24.04 27.75
C ALA A 25 -21.96 25.05 28.85
N ALA A 26 -23.21 25.03 29.29
CA ALA A 26 -23.68 25.74 30.46
C ALA A 26 -22.71 25.55 31.64
N ALA A 27 -22.19 26.66 32.15
CA ALA A 27 -21.40 26.74 33.36
C ALA A 27 -22.24 26.28 34.56
N ARG A 28 -22.26 24.97 34.80
CA ARG A 28 -22.84 24.38 36.01
C ARG A 28 -21.71 24.24 37.02
N ALA A 29 -21.50 25.31 37.78
CA ALA A 29 -20.60 25.34 38.93
C ALA A 29 -20.98 24.23 39.91
N THR A 30 -20.31 23.08 39.78
CA THR A 30 -20.43 21.98 40.73
C THR A 30 -19.45 22.30 41.84
N SER A 31 -19.93 22.84 42.95
CA SER A 31 -19.11 23.04 44.14
C SER A 31 -18.62 21.68 44.63
N VAL A 32 -17.33 21.41 44.45
CA VAL A 32 -16.69 20.19 44.94
C VAL A 32 -16.65 20.27 46.47
N PRO A 33 -17.27 19.34 47.21
CA PRO A 33 -17.27 19.37 48.66
C PRO A 33 -15.83 19.29 49.22
N SER A 34 -15.48 20.13 50.18
CA SER A 34 -14.13 20.22 50.77
C SER A 34 -13.64 18.91 51.43
N GLN A 35 -14.56 18.00 51.74
CA GLN A 35 -14.29 16.63 52.22
C GLN A 35 -13.63 15.70 51.17
N TRP A 36 -13.60 16.07 49.89
CA TRP A 36 -12.92 15.30 48.84
C TRP A 36 -11.43 15.64 48.68
N LEU A 37 -10.92 16.68 49.36
CA LEU A 37 -9.51 17.09 49.28
C LEU A 37 -8.57 16.31 50.23
N SER A 38 -9.09 15.36 51.01
CA SER A 38 -8.31 14.67 52.05
C SER A 38 -7.83 13.26 51.67
N GLN A 39 -7.93 12.88 50.39
CA GLN A 39 -7.33 11.64 49.89
C GLN A 39 -6.12 11.99 49.04
N THR A 40 -5.03 12.41 49.67
CA THR A 40 -3.73 12.14 49.08
C THR A 40 -3.42 10.68 49.41
N PRO A 41 -3.48 9.75 48.44
CA PRO A 41 -2.91 8.43 48.67
C PRO A 41 -1.47 8.67 49.10
N SER A 42 -1.09 8.15 50.26
CA SER A 42 0.29 8.14 50.71
C SER A 42 1.12 7.46 49.62
N THR A 43 1.79 8.28 48.83
CA THR A 43 2.82 7.85 47.88
C THR A 43 3.96 7.28 48.72
N SER A 44 3.84 6.02 49.14
CA SER A 44 5.03 5.20 49.32
C SER A 44 5.59 5.04 47.92
N THR A 45 6.55 5.88 47.56
CA THR A 45 7.28 5.77 46.31
C THR A 45 7.85 4.34 46.24
N PRO A 46 7.36 3.45 45.36
CA PRO A 46 8.11 2.24 45.09
C PRO A 46 9.47 2.68 44.51
N PRO A 47 10.59 2.00 44.83
CA PRO A 47 11.86 2.28 44.16
C PRO A 47 11.61 2.26 42.65
N PRO A 48 12.31 3.08 41.85
CA PRO A 48 12.14 3.05 40.40
C PRO A 48 12.52 1.64 39.92
N SER A 49 11.51 0.79 39.71
CA SER A 49 11.68 -0.43 38.95
C SER A 49 11.93 0.06 37.53
N THR A 50 13.20 0.08 37.14
CA THR A 50 13.66 0.19 35.76
C THR A 50 13.13 -1.02 34.99
N SER A 51 11.83 -1.04 34.72
CA SER A 51 11.22 -1.94 33.75
C SER A 51 11.57 -1.42 32.35
N SER A 52 12.85 -1.56 32.00
CA SER A 52 13.38 -1.39 30.65
C SER A 52 12.81 -2.44 29.67
N ASP A 53 12.00 -3.38 30.17
CA ASP A 53 11.50 -4.55 29.44
C ASP A 53 10.36 -4.31 28.45
N ARG A 54 9.80 -3.09 28.36
CA ARG A 54 8.77 -2.79 27.35
C ARG A 54 9.33 -2.31 26.01
N THR A 55 10.65 -2.28 25.85
CA THR A 55 11.32 -1.73 24.66
C THR A 55 11.80 -2.81 23.68
N LEU A 56 11.56 -4.10 23.95
CA LEU A 56 11.95 -5.21 23.04
C LEU A 56 10.77 -5.84 22.30
N LEU A 57 9.53 -5.55 22.70
CA LEU A 57 8.32 -5.98 21.98
C LEU A 57 7.84 -4.94 20.95
N THR A 58 8.53 -3.80 20.85
CA THR A 58 8.13 -2.71 19.97
C THR A 58 8.67 -2.94 18.55
N SER A 59 7.82 -3.61 17.76
CA SER A 59 7.54 -3.23 16.38
C SER A 59 8.66 -3.47 15.35
N ASN A 60 8.71 -4.68 14.79
CA ASN A 60 9.04 -4.84 13.38
C ASN A 60 7.93 -4.17 12.54
N ARG A 61 8.01 -2.86 12.35
CA ARG A 61 7.09 -2.10 11.49
C ARG A 61 7.59 -2.17 10.06
N SER A 62 6.90 -2.95 9.23
CA SER A 62 7.10 -2.96 7.78
C SER A 62 6.93 -1.55 7.21
N THR A 63 8.04 -0.90 6.88
CA THR A 63 8.09 0.48 6.36
C THR A 63 7.33 0.61 5.03
N VAL A 64 7.28 -0.47 4.26
CA VAL A 64 6.58 -0.55 2.97
C VAL A 64 5.05 -0.71 3.09
N ILE A 65 4.52 -1.32 4.15
CA ILE A 65 3.06 -1.60 4.27
C ILE A 65 2.32 -0.54 5.11
N ARG A 66 3.03 0.21 5.97
CA ARG A 66 2.39 1.19 6.89
C ARG A 66 2.02 2.52 6.22
N SER A 67 2.72 2.89 5.14
CA SER A 67 2.55 4.17 4.46
C SER A 67 1.78 3.98 3.15
N ASN A 68 0.69 4.73 2.98
CA ASN A 68 -0.21 4.60 1.82
C ASN A 68 0.52 4.94 0.51
N ILE A 69 1.33 6.01 0.49
CA ILE A 69 2.13 6.39 -0.68
C ILE A 69 3.26 5.38 -0.93
N THR A 70 3.96 4.96 0.12
CA THR A 70 5.08 4.01 -0.01
C THR A 70 4.59 2.67 -0.55
N LEU A 71 3.44 2.19 -0.09
CA LEU A 71 2.82 0.96 -0.58
C LEU A 71 2.52 1.07 -2.08
N LEU A 72 1.85 2.14 -2.51
CA LEU A 72 1.53 2.34 -3.92
C LEU A 72 2.79 2.43 -4.79
N GLY A 73 3.80 3.19 -4.35
CA GLY A 73 5.09 3.26 -5.03
C GLY A 73 5.78 1.90 -5.12
N THR A 74 5.73 1.10 -4.05
CA THR A 74 6.31 -0.24 -3.99
C THR A 74 5.59 -1.19 -4.95
N VAL A 75 4.26 -1.15 -4.98
CA VAL A 75 3.46 -2.00 -5.89
C VAL A 75 3.71 -1.63 -7.35
N PHE A 76 3.81 -0.34 -7.69
CA PHE A 76 4.14 0.06 -9.07
C PHE A 76 5.55 -0.33 -9.47
N ALA A 77 6.54 -0.09 -8.60
CA ALA A 77 7.92 -0.52 -8.87
C ALA A 77 8.01 -2.04 -9.01
N ALA A 78 7.32 -2.79 -8.14
CA ALA A 78 7.24 -4.24 -8.21
C ALA A 78 6.52 -4.70 -9.47
N ALA A 79 5.45 -4.03 -9.92
CA ALA A 79 4.75 -4.38 -11.14
C ALA A 79 5.65 -4.24 -12.37
N PHE A 80 6.38 -3.12 -12.51
CA PHE A 80 7.33 -2.95 -13.61
C PHE A 80 8.51 -3.93 -13.53
N GLY A 81 9.07 -4.13 -12.34
CA GLY A 81 10.17 -5.07 -12.13
C GLY A 81 9.76 -6.53 -12.39
N MET A 82 8.61 -6.94 -11.87
CA MET A 82 8.04 -8.27 -12.10
C MET A 82 7.63 -8.47 -13.54
N GLN A 83 7.09 -7.47 -14.24
CA GLN A 83 6.75 -7.59 -15.66
C GLN A 83 7.99 -8.01 -16.46
N LEU A 84 9.08 -7.25 -16.35
CA LEU A 84 10.33 -7.54 -17.08
C LEU A 84 10.93 -8.89 -16.67
N ALA A 85 10.97 -9.17 -15.37
CA ALA A 85 11.55 -10.39 -14.84
C ALA A 85 10.71 -11.63 -15.21
N PHE A 86 9.38 -11.51 -15.16
CA PHE A 86 8.46 -12.59 -15.47
C PHE A 86 8.48 -12.88 -16.97
N ASP A 87 8.26 -11.89 -17.85
CA ASP A 87 8.26 -12.09 -19.30
C ASP A 87 9.51 -12.84 -19.76
N THR A 88 10.69 -12.32 -19.40
CA THR A 88 11.96 -12.93 -19.82
C THR A 88 12.30 -14.22 -19.05
N GLY A 89 11.74 -14.39 -17.85
CA GLY A 89 11.98 -15.55 -17.00
C GLY A 89 11.13 -16.75 -17.44
N SER A 90 9.84 -16.53 -17.67
CA SER A 90 8.90 -17.56 -18.08
C SER A 90 9.27 -18.14 -19.44
N ASP A 91 9.68 -17.29 -20.40
CA ASP A 91 10.15 -17.75 -21.71
C ASP A 91 11.36 -18.66 -21.57
N ARG A 92 12.35 -18.30 -20.74
CA ARG A 92 13.54 -19.15 -20.51
C ARG A 92 13.22 -20.47 -19.85
N VAL A 93 12.31 -20.47 -18.86
CA VAL A 93 11.86 -21.70 -18.20
C VAL A 93 11.19 -22.60 -19.23
N TRP A 94 10.24 -22.06 -19.99
CA TRP A 94 9.53 -22.80 -21.04
C TRP A 94 10.47 -23.35 -22.11
N ASP A 95 11.38 -22.51 -22.58
CA ASP A 95 12.38 -22.85 -23.58
C ASP A 95 13.27 -24.00 -23.13
N SER A 96 13.68 -23.98 -21.86
CA SER A 96 14.54 -25.01 -21.28
C SER A 96 13.84 -26.36 -21.13
N MET A 97 12.54 -26.34 -20.83
CA MET A 97 11.73 -27.55 -20.67
C MET A 97 11.31 -28.15 -22.00
N ASN A 98 11.14 -27.34 -23.05
CA ASN A 98 10.67 -27.78 -24.36
C ASN A 98 11.79 -27.77 -25.42
N ARG A 99 13.06 -27.88 -25.03
CA ARG A 99 14.19 -27.93 -25.97
C ARG A 99 14.01 -29.06 -26.98
N GLY A 100 14.31 -28.78 -28.24
CA GLY A 100 14.23 -29.75 -29.34
C GLY A 100 12.82 -30.00 -29.87
N ARG A 101 11.78 -29.40 -29.26
CA ARG A 101 10.40 -29.45 -29.75
C ARG A 101 9.86 -28.10 -30.21
N GLN A 102 10.63 -27.04 -30.02
CA GLN A 102 10.24 -25.71 -30.44
C GLN A 102 10.52 -25.52 -31.92
N TRP A 103 9.60 -24.85 -32.61
CA TRP A 103 9.78 -24.49 -34.02
C TRP A 103 11.13 -23.79 -34.26
N LYS A 104 11.58 -22.95 -33.33
CA LYS A 104 12.87 -22.26 -33.44
C LYS A 104 14.09 -23.19 -33.50
N ASP A 105 14.00 -24.37 -32.90
CA ASP A 105 15.08 -25.38 -32.90
C ASP A 105 15.03 -26.22 -34.20
N ILE A 106 13.83 -26.42 -34.77
CA ILE A 106 13.60 -27.32 -35.91
C ILE A 106 13.63 -26.57 -37.25
N LYS A 107 13.28 -25.27 -37.24
CA LYS A 107 13.24 -24.36 -38.39
C LYS A 107 14.47 -24.47 -39.30
N GLN A 108 15.66 -24.52 -38.70
CA GLN A 108 16.93 -24.52 -39.44
C GLN A 108 17.00 -25.70 -40.41
N ARG A 109 16.50 -26.87 -40.00
CA ARG A 109 16.48 -28.09 -40.85
C ARG A 109 15.56 -27.97 -42.05
N TYR A 110 14.50 -27.16 -41.96
CA TYR A 110 13.55 -26.97 -43.06
C TYR A 110 14.00 -25.88 -44.04
N ILE A 111 14.73 -24.86 -43.58
CA ILE A 111 15.26 -23.82 -44.47
C ILE A 111 16.43 -24.37 -45.29
N GLU A 112 17.34 -25.10 -44.65
CA GLU A 112 18.47 -25.76 -45.34
C GLU A 112 17.95 -26.77 -46.39
N ALA A 113 16.95 -27.58 -46.05
CA ALA A 113 16.31 -28.50 -47.00
C ALA A 113 15.57 -27.79 -48.15
N ALA A 114 15.13 -26.54 -47.96
CA ALA A 114 14.48 -25.77 -49.02
C ALA A 114 15.50 -25.08 -49.95
N GLU A 115 16.72 -24.82 -49.48
CA GLU A 115 17.81 -24.27 -50.29
C GLU A 115 18.53 -25.36 -51.11
N ASP A 116 18.59 -26.60 -50.63
CA ASP A 116 19.19 -27.74 -51.35
C ASP A 116 18.31 -28.30 -52.49
N ASP A 117 17.01 -27.97 -52.52
CA ASP A 117 16.03 -28.42 -53.53
C ASP A 117 15.90 -27.45 -54.74
N GLU A 118 16.68 -26.36 -54.79
CA GLU A 118 16.76 -25.38 -55.91
C GLU A 118 18.10 -25.44 -56.64
#